data_AF-A0AAW2J6I5-F1
#
_entry.id   AF-A0AAW2J6I5-F1
#
_cell.length_a   1.000
_cell.length_b   1.000
_cell.length_c   1.000
_cell.angle_alpha   90.00
_cell.angle_beta   90.00
_cell.angle_gamma   90.00
#
_symmetry.space_group_name_H-M   'P 1'
#
loop_
_entity.id
_entity.type
_entity.pdbx_description
1 polymer ?
#
loop_
_entity_poly.entity_id
_entity_poly.type
_entity_poly.pdbx_seq_one_letter_code
_entity_poly.pdbx_strand_id
1 'polypeptide(L)'
;MKIMYFIFLHLWTSVVEIYRCGILHFHERDLARSFIEFADNQEEGCKQSVKDIVAISAAFKYKKFYDYDDALQWYKDNHNTIYASDQSLICFAKSASDPFQFIAKVLSKDDVQEYDRIPISQDAAASAYQIMSYLLLNEEMARRTNLIPHTDGKIQDVYTCILKDLKTYLYHQINDKSKIDIIESKLDRKLIKILFMPFDLWKDIEQHGK
;
A
#
# COMPACT_ATOMS: atom_id res chain seq x y z
N MET A 1 30.43 -4.78 -11.57
CA MET A 1 30.40 -3.48 -12.25
C MET A 1 28.95 -2.99 -12.25
N LYS A 2 28.52 -2.23 -11.23
CA LYS A 2 27.17 -1.61 -11.22
C LYS A 2 27.20 -0.44 -12.20
N ILE A 3 26.48 -0.53 -13.31
CA ILE A 3 26.25 0.62 -14.19
C ILE A 3 25.08 1.39 -13.58
N MET A 4 25.39 2.51 -12.91
CA MET A 4 24.40 3.37 -12.28
C MET A 4 24.13 4.56 -13.20
N TYR A 5 22.95 4.62 -13.80
CA TYR A 5 22.51 5.77 -14.57
C TYR A 5 21.73 6.72 -13.67
N PHE A 6 22.19 7.95 -13.53
CA PHE A 6 21.42 9.00 -12.86
C PHE A 6 20.35 9.52 -13.82
N ILE A 7 19.08 9.32 -13.48
CA ILE A 7 17.95 9.79 -14.30
C ILE A 7 17.19 10.84 -13.50
N PHE A 8 17.19 12.08 -14.00
CA PHE A 8 16.31 13.13 -13.49
C PHE A 8 14.94 13.04 -14.16
N LEU A 9 13.94 12.58 -13.40
CA LEU A 9 12.56 12.58 -13.87
C LEU A 9 12.06 14.04 -13.95
N HIS A 10 11.49 14.43 -15.08
CA HIS A 10 10.80 15.72 -15.25
C HIS A 10 9.33 15.60 -14.83
N LEU A 11 8.79 16.65 -14.19
CA LEU A 11 7.41 16.73 -13.71
C LEU A 11 6.52 17.38 -14.78
N TRP A 12 5.32 16.84 -14.98
CA TRP A 12 4.24 17.51 -15.71
C TRP A 12 3.03 17.62 -14.79
N THR A 13 2.42 18.80 -14.73
CA THR A 13 1.18 19.01 -13.97
C THR A 13 -0.02 18.87 -14.89
N SER A 14 -0.95 17.99 -14.56
CA SER A 14 -2.35 18.19 -14.95
C SER A 14 -2.98 19.25 -14.03
N VAL A 15 -4.19 19.72 -14.32
CA VAL A 15 -4.86 20.81 -13.57
C VAL A 15 -4.91 20.58 -12.05
N VAL A 16 -4.81 19.31 -11.59
CA VAL A 16 -4.89 18.95 -10.16
C VAL A 16 -3.81 17.94 -9.74
N GLU A 17 -3.40 17.03 -10.64
CA GLU A 17 -2.48 15.94 -10.31
C GLU A 17 -1.14 16.07 -11.00
N ILE A 18 -0.10 15.64 -10.30
CA ILE A 18 1.27 15.61 -10.80
C ILE A 18 1.53 14.27 -11.48
N TYR A 19 1.92 14.31 -12.75
CA TYR A 19 2.30 13.16 -13.55
C TYR A 19 3.77 13.23 -13.98
N ARG A 20 4.32 12.09 -14.36
CA ARG A 20 5.67 11.97 -14.92
C ARG A 20 5.60 11.57 -16.38
N CYS A 21 6.52 12.10 -17.17
CA CYS A 21 6.71 11.68 -18.55
C CYS A 21 7.84 10.63 -18.61
N GLY A 22 7.60 9.49 -19.26
CA GLY A 22 8.58 8.41 -19.45
C GLY A 22 8.01 7.01 -19.22
N ILE A 23 8.77 5.96 -19.57
CA ILE A 23 8.35 4.55 -19.43
C ILE A 23 8.81 3.95 -18.09
N LEU A 24 9.79 4.55 -17.43
CA LEU A 24 10.35 4.11 -16.15
C LEU A 24 10.20 5.22 -15.10
N HIS A 25 9.02 5.26 -14.46
CA HIS A 25 8.75 6.22 -13.38
C HIS A 25 7.92 5.58 -12.26
N PHE A 26 7.96 6.16 -11.06
CA PHE A 26 7.33 5.59 -9.87
C PHE A 26 5.79 5.49 -9.93
N HIS A 27 5.11 6.14 -10.90
CA HIS A 27 3.68 5.92 -11.13
C HIS A 27 3.37 4.60 -11.85
N GLU A 28 4.37 3.93 -12.43
CA GLU A 28 4.18 2.69 -13.19
C GLU A 28 3.95 1.46 -12.30
N ARG A 29 3.78 0.29 -12.95
CA ARG A 29 3.59 -1.02 -12.33
C ARG A 29 4.76 -1.46 -11.44
N ASP A 30 4.51 -2.49 -10.63
CA ASP A 30 5.43 -3.09 -9.64
C ASP A 30 6.87 -3.27 -10.16
N LEU A 31 7.04 -3.86 -11.34
CA LEU A 31 8.35 -4.08 -11.96
C LEU A 31 9.14 -2.77 -12.17
N ALA A 32 8.51 -1.73 -12.71
CA ALA A 32 9.19 -0.46 -12.97
C ALA A 32 9.63 0.22 -11.67
N ARG A 33 8.81 0.15 -10.62
CA ARG A 33 9.15 0.68 -9.29
C ARG A 33 10.31 -0.07 -8.65
N SER A 34 10.47 -1.36 -8.93
CA SER A 34 11.55 -2.19 -8.37
C SER A 34 12.95 -1.81 -8.87
N PHE A 35 13.06 -1.07 -9.97
CA PHE A 35 14.34 -0.63 -10.56
C PHE A 35 14.76 0.78 -10.13
N ILE A 36 13.99 1.45 -9.28
CA ILE A 36 14.23 2.84 -8.89
C ILE A 36 14.88 2.85 -7.50
N GLU A 37 16.02 3.51 -7.40
CA GLU A 37 16.72 3.81 -6.14
C GLU A 37 17.06 5.31 -6.12
N PHE A 38 17.19 5.89 -4.93
CA PHE A 38 17.65 7.27 -4.80
C PHE A 38 19.16 7.38 -5.05
N ALA A 39 19.53 8.44 -5.75
CA ALA A 39 20.91 8.75 -6.12
C ALA A 39 21.78 9.15 -4.91
N ASP A 40 21.19 9.90 -3.99
CA ASP A 40 21.87 10.50 -2.84
C ASP A 40 21.48 9.77 -1.54
N ASN A 41 22.43 9.70 -0.61
CA ASN A 41 22.16 9.25 0.76
C ASN A 41 21.56 10.42 1.54
N GLN A 42 20.47 10.19 2.28
CA GLN A 42 19.98 11.19 3.22
C GLN A 42 20.86 11.20 4.48
N GLU A 43 21.20 12.40 4.97
CA GLU A 43 21.91 12.56 6.24
C GLU A 43 21.01 12.18 7.43
N GLU A 44 21.66 11.59 8.43
CA GLU A 44 21.12 10.87 9.58
C GLU A 44 20.03 11.62 10.39
N GLY A 45 18.98 10.90 10.78
CA GLY A 45 17.97 11.44 11.70
C GLY A 45 17.01 10.44 12.37
N CYS A 46 17.06 9.14 12.02
CA CYS A 46 16.12 8.16 12.58
C CYS A 46 16.73 7.37 13.74
N LYS A 47 16.03 7.32 14.88
CA LYS A 47 16.38 6.46 16.03
C LYS A 47 16.13 4.97 15.77
N GLN A 48 15.24 4.65 14.82
CA GLN A 48 14.98 3.29 14.38
C GLN A 48 16.09 2.84 13.45
N SER A 49 16.52 1.58 13.51
CA SER A 49 17.50 1.09 12.54
C SER A 49 16.88 1.19 11.14
N VAL A 50 17.55 1.87 10.19
CA VAL A 50 17.08 2.01 8.79
C VAL A 50 16.74 0.64 8.20
N LYS A 51 17.50 -0.38 8.62
CA LYS A 51 17.28 -1.79 8.33
C LYS A 51 15.90 -2.31 8.76
N ASP A 52 15.42 -1.95 9.95
CA ASP A 52 14.08 -2.36 10.40
C ASP A 52 12.99 -1.68 9.57
N ILE A 53 13.17 -0.41 9.18
CA ILE A 53 12.22 0.31 8.33
C ILE A 53 12.13 -0.37 6.95
N VAL A 54 13.26 -0.75 6.37
CA VAL A 54 13.31 -1.46 5.08
C VAL A 54 12.69 -2.85 5.20
N ALA A 55 12.94 -3.58 6.30
CA ALA A 55 12.34 -4.88 6.57
C ALA A 55 10.81 -4.80 6.71
N ILE A 56 10.31 -3.81 7.46
CA ILE A 56 8.88 -3.50 7.58
C ILE A 56 8.31 -3.17 6.20
N SER A 57 8.98 -2.29 5.44
CA SER A 57 8.55 -1.90 4.10
C SER A 57 8.46 -3.11 3.16
N ALA A 58 9.44 -4.02 3.20
CA ALA A 58 9.42 -5.28 2.47
C ALA A 58 8.21 -6.14 2.88
N ALA A 59 7.97 -6.31 4.18
CA ALA A 59 6.81 -7.06 4.67
C ALA A 59 5.49 -6.52 4.10
N PHE A 60 5.29 -5.21 4.09
CA PHE A 60 4.08 -4.58 3.53
C PHE A 60 3.90 -4.79 2.02
N LYS A 61 4.97 -5.05 1.26
CA LYS A 61 4.89 -5.46 -0.16
C LYS A 61 4.48 -6.92 -0.33
N TYR A 62 4.72 -7.75 0.69
CA TYR A 62 4.23 -9.12 0.70
C TYR A 62 2.74 -9.19 1.03
N LYS A 63 2.34 -8.64 2.19
CA LYS A 63 0.94 -8.65 2.66
C LYS A 63 0.66 -7.44 3.54
N LYS A 64 -0.62 -7.21 3.83
CA LYS A 64 -1.05 -6.14 4.75
C LYS A 64 -0.87 -6.54 6.21
N PHE A 65 -0.57 -5.54 7.03
CA PHE A 65 -0.48 -5.65 8.49
C PHE A 65 -1.28 -4.54 9.15
N TYR A 66 -1.66 -4.76 10.41
CA TYR A 66 -2.35 -3.78 11.25
C TYR A 66 -1.39 -3.05 12.19
N ASP A 67 -0.17 -3.55 12.32
CA ASP A 67 0.88 -3.02 13.18
C ASP A 67 2.23 -3.14 12.46
N TYR A 68 3.14 -2.21 12.73
CA TYR A 68 4.50 -2.22 12.21
C TYR A 68 5.37 -3.28 12.91
N ASP A 69 5.13 -3.56 14.19
CA ASP A 69 5.87 -4.57 14.96
C ASP A 69 5.52 -5.98 14.47
N ASP A 70 4.25 -6.24 14.18
CA ASP A 70 3.81 -7.50 13.56
C ASP A 70 4.46 -7.71 12.18
N ALA A 71 4.59 -6.64 11.39
CA ALA A 71 5.24 -6.68 10.08
C ALA A 71 6.74 -7.01 10.21
N LEU A 72 7.42 -6.38 11.17
CA LEU A 72 8.83 -6.64 11.46
C LEU A 72 9.05 -8.06 11.97
N GLN A 73 8.20 -8.54 12.88
CA GLN A 73 8.29 -9.89 13.43
C GLN A 73 8.08 -10.93 12.33
N TRP A 74 7.05 -10.75 11.50
CA TRP A 74 6.81 -11.63 10.35
C TRP A 74 8.02 -11.71 9.41
N TYR A 75 8.68 -10.57 9.14
CA TYR A 75 9.88 -10.57 8.30
C TYR A 75 11.03 -11.34 8.94
N LYS A 76 11.24 -11.18 10.26
CA LYS A 76 12.27 -11.92 11.01
C LYS A 76 12.00 -13.43 11.02
N ASP A 77 10.74 -13.83 11.21
CA ASP A 77 10.35 -15.25 11.24
C ASP A 77 10.56 -15.94 9.88
N ASN A 78 10.39 -15.19 8.79
CA ASN A 78 10.56 -15.70 7.42
C ASN A 78 11.99 -15.50 6.89
N HIS A 79 12.91 -14.96 7.70
CA HIS A 79 14.27 -14.62 7.28
C HIS A 79 15.01 -15.83 6.69
N ASN A 80 14.97 -16.98 7.35
CA ASN A 80 15.65 -18.18 6.87
C ASN A 80 15.11 -18.66 5.50
N THR A 81 13.80 -18.54 5.26
CA THR A 81 13.18 -18.94 4.00
C THR A 81 13.53 -17.98 2.87
N ILE A 82 13.55 -16.67 3.16
CA ILE A 82 13.86 -15.61 2.20
C ILE A 82 15.31 -15.72 1.73
N TYR A 83 16.23 -16.03 2.64
CA TYR A 83 17.68 -16.03 2.39
C TYR A 83 18.29 -17.42 2.17
N ALA A 84 17.48 -18.48 2.00
CA ALA A 84 18.00 -19.83 1.78
C ALA A 84 18.69 -19.97 0.41
N SER A 85 18.17 -19.33 -0.63
CA SER A 85 18.68 -19.31 -2.01
C SER A 85 17.90 -18.32 -2.89
N ASP A 86 18.45 -17.92 -4.03
CA ASP A 86 17.75 -17.09 -5.02
C ASP A 86 16.43 -17.73 -5.49
N GLN A 87 16.44 -19.05 -5.70
CA GLN A 87 15.25 -19.80 -6.12
C GLN A 87 14.17 -19.80 -5.03
N SER A 88 14.55 -19.92 -3.75
CA SER A 88 13.59 -19.83 -2.65
C SER A 88 13.02 -18.44 -2.51
N LEU A 89 13.83 -17.39 -2.70
CA LEU A 89 13.36 -16.00 -2.71
C LEU A 89 12.33 -15.78 -3.81
N ILE A 90 12.62 -16.22 -5.04
CA ILE A 90 11.70 -16.11 -6.18
C ILE A 90 10.40 -16.89 -5.91
N CYS A 91 10.49 -18.12 -5.40
CA CYS A 91 9.32 -18.93 -5.07
C CYS A 91 8.47 -18.30 -3.96
N PHE A 92 9.11 -17.71 -2.95
CA PHE A 92 8.43 -17.02 -1.85
C PHE A 92 7.75 -15.73 -2.35
N ALA A 93 8.47 -14.90 -3.11
CA ALA A 93 7.98 -13.63 -3.62
C ALA A 93 6.78 -13.75 -4.57
N LYS A 94 6.57 -14.90 -5.23
CA LYS A 94 5.38 -15.14 -6.07
C LYS A 94 4.06 -14.96 -5.33
N SER A 95 4.06 -15.15 -4.01
CA SER A 95 2.88 -14.98 -3.16
C SER A 95 2.72 -13.56 -2.60
N ALA A 96 3.68 -12.67 -2.88
CA ALA A 96 3.59 -11.28 -2.47
C ALA A 96 2.52 -10.51 -3.26
N SER A 97 1.99 -9.45 -2.65
CA SER A 97 1.09 -8.51 -3.32
C SER A 97 1.83 -7.72 -4.42
N ASP A 98 3.09 -7.35 -4.15
CA ASP A 98 4.01 -6.66 -5.06
C ASP A 98 5.34 -7.42 -5.15
N PRO A 99 5.43 -8.51 -5.96
CA PRO A 99 6.58 -9.41 -5.99
C PRO A 99 7.93 -8.74 -6.31
N PHE A 100 7.98 -7.84 -7.28
CA PHE A 100 9.24 -7.24 -7.72
C PHE A 100 9.75 -6.20 -6.72
N GLN A 101 8.87 -5.34 -6.20
CA GLN A 101 9.24 -4.42 -5.12
C GLN A 101 9.63 -5.18 -3.84
N PHE A 102 9.01 -6.32 -3.53
CA PHE A 102 9.41 -7.17 -2.42
C PHE A 102 10.85 -7.68 -2.59
N ILE A 103 11.15 -8.27 -3.75
CA ILE A 103 12.50 -8.78 -4.07
C ILE A 103 13.53 -7.65 -4.00
N ALA A 104 13.26 -6.51 -4.65
CA ALA A 104 14.18 -5.37 -4.64
C ALA A 104 14.58 -4.98 -3.21
N LYS A 105 13.59 -4.80 -2.32
CA LYS A 105 13.85 -4.43 -0.91
C LYS A 105 14.61 -5.50 -0.13
N VAL A 106 14.38 -6.77 -0.43
CA VAL A 106 15.10 -7.90 0.22
C VAL A 106 16.56 -7.94 -0.21
N LEU A 107 16.84 -7.69 -1.50
CA LEU A 107 18.18 -7.75 -2.07
C LEU A 107 19.04 -6.52 -1.72
N SER A 108 18.44 -5.36 -1.48
CA SER A 108 19.16 -4.14 -1.06
C SER A 108 19.78 -4.23 0.36
N LYS A 109 19.77 -5.40 1.00
CA LYS A 109 20.31 -5.64 2.36
C LYS A 109 21.81 -5.95 2.38
N ASP A 110 22.41 -6.31 1.25
CA ASP A 110 23.77 -6.86 1.22
C ASP A 110 24.87 -5.79 1.42
N ASP A 111 24.56 -4.50 1.26
CA ASP A 111 25.45 -3.38 1.56
C ASP A 111 24.82 -2.42 2.59
N VAL A 112 25.39 -2.36 3.80
CA VAL A 112 24.89 -1.53 4.93
C VAL A 112 24.77 -0.04 4.58
N GLN A 113 25.51 0.42 3.57
CA GLN A 113 25.51 1.81 3.10
C GLN A 113 24.42 2.14 2.06
N GLU A 114 23.66 1.15 1.58
CA GLU A 114 22.66 1.35 0.51
C GLU A 114 21.21 1.45 1.02
N TYR A 115 20.96 1.24 2.31
CA TYR A 115 19.59 1.30 2.86
C TYR A 115 18.93 2.67 2.69
N ASP A 116 19.70 3.75 2.77
CA ASP A 116 19.19 5.13 2.65
C ASP A 116 18.74 5.48 1.22
N ARG A 117 19.11 4.65 0.24
CA ARG A 117 18.72 4.81 -1.17
C ARG A 117 17.42 4.10 -1.51
N ILE A 118 16.97 3.19 -0.65
CA ILE A 118 15.80 2.37 -0.93
C ILE A 118 14.55 3.21 -0.78
N PRO A 119 13.74 3.41 -1.85
CA PRO A 119 12.52 4.17 -1.73
C PRO A 119 11.49 3.44 -0.86
N ILE A 120 11.00 4.12 0.17
CA ILE A 120 9.92 3.63 1.03
C ILE A 120 8.64 4.37 0.63
N SER A 121 7.68 3.63 0.08
CA SER A 121 6.36 4.17 -0.25
C SER A 121 5.47 4.24 0.98
N GLN A 122 4.90 5.41 1.24
CA GLN A 122 3.85 5.61 2.24
C GLN A 122 2.60 6.13 1.54
N ASP A 123 1.55 5.30 1.52
CA ASP A 123 0.26 5.67 0.93
C ASP A 123 -0.74 5.96 2.05
N ALA A 124 -1.50 7.04 1.89
CA ALA A 124 -2.56 7.38 2.82
C ALA A 124 -3.75 6.42 2.68
N ALA A 125 -4.41 6.11 3.81
CA ALA A 125 -5.61 5.29 3.83
C ALA A 125 -6.82 6.12 3.34
N ALA A 126 -6.99 6.16 2.01
CA ALA A 126 -8.03 6.93 1.31
C ALA A 126 -7.99 8.44 1.64
N SER A 127 -7.03 9.14 1.02
CA SER A 127 -6.72 10.56 1.26
C SER A 127 -7.94 11.49 1.15
N ALA A 128 -8.87 11.23 0.24
CA ALA A 128 -10.08 12.05 0.12
C ALA A 128 -10.99 11.94 1.34
N TYR A 129 -11.24 10.73 1.86
CA TYR A 129 -12.00 10.56 3.10
C TYR A 129 -11.27 11.17 4.30
N GLN A 130 -9.93 11.13 4.33
CA GLN A 130 -9.17 11.84 5.36
C GLN A 130 -9.43 13.35 5.29
N ILE A 131 -9.28 13.97 4.12
CA ILE A 131 -9.53 15.41 3.93
C ILE A 131 -10.99 15.75 4.25
N MET A 132 -11.95 14.96 3.75
CA MET A 132 -13.37 15.18 3.99
C MET A 132 -13.73 15.04 5.47
N SER A 133 -13.14 14.06 6.17
CA SER A 133 -13.36 13.89 7.62
C SER A 133 -12.85 15.08 8.41
N TYR A 134 -11.72 15.68 8.00
CA TYR A 134 -11.19 16.89 8.61
C TYR A 134 -12.10 18.09 8.36
N LEU A 135 -12.49 18.33 7.09
CA LEU A 135 -13.32 19.48 6.71
C LEU A 135 -14.71 19.44 7.34
N LEU A 136 -15.30 18.25 7.48
CA LEU A 136 -16.62 18.04 8.08
C LEU A 136 -16.57 17.82 9.59
N LEU A 137 -15.37 17.86 10.21
CA LEU A 137 -15.15 17.54 11.61
C LEU A 137 -15.77 16.19 12.02
N ASN A 138 -15.74 15.21 11.12
CA ASN A 138 -16.27 13.87 11.34
C ASN A 138 -15.21 13.00 12.02
N GLU A 139 -15.27 12.97 13.34
CA GLU A 139 -14.32 12.23 14.19
C GLU A 139 -14.35 10.72 13.91
N GLU A 140 -15.52 10.14 13.67
CA GLU A 140 -15.64 8.70 13.39
C GLU A 140 -14.90 8.32 12.11
N MET A 141 -15.10 9.08 11.03
CA MET A 141 -14.39 8.85 9.77
C MET A 141 -12.90 9.18 9.89
N ALA A 142 -12.54 10.20 10.67
CA ALA A 142 -11.14 10.54 10.93
C ALA A 142 -10.39 9.39 11.63
N ARG A 143 -11.05 8.68 12.56
CA ARG A 143 -10.48 7.45 13.17
C ARG A 143 -10.40 6.30 12.16
N ARG A 144 -11.45 6.05 11.37
CA ARG A 144 -11.49 4.96 10.37
C ARG A 144 -10.46 5.12 9.24
N THR A 145 -10.05 6.36 8.96
CA THR A 145 -9.06 6.70 7.93
C THR A 145 -7.65 6.92 8.49
N ASN A 146 -7.42 6.67 9.78
CA ASN A 146 -6.13 6.89 10.46
C ASN A 146 -5.65 8.34 10.51
N LEU A 147 -6.55 9.32 10.34
CA LEU A 147 -6.23 10.74 10.60
C LEU A 147 -6.07 10.98 12.10
N ILE A 148 -6.90 10.33 12.90
CA ILE A 148 -6.76 10.27 14.36
C ILE A 148 -6.30 8.85 14.72
N PRO A 149 -5.24 8.70 15.54
CA PRO A 149 -4.81 7.39 16.01
C PRO A 149 -5.97 6.65 16.71
N HIS A 150 -6.14 5.38 16.36
CA HIS A 150 -7.11 4.54 17.04
C HIS A 150 -6.60 4.14 18.43
N THR A 151 -7.49 3.89 19.39
CA THR A 151 -7.14 3.65 20.79
C THR A 151 -6.35 2.35 21.03
N ASP A 152 -6.46 1.40 20.10
CA ASP A 152 -5.72 0.13 20.11
C ASP A 152 -4.36 0.22 19.40
N GLY A 153 -4.00 1.39 18.86
CA GLY A 153 -2.76 1.60 18.11
C GLY A 153 -2.74 0.97 16.71
N LYS A 154 -3.82 0.27 16.30
CA LYS A 154 -3.86 -0.48 15.04
C LYS A 154 -4.26 0.39 13.86
N ILE A 155 -3.63 0.11 12.73
CA ILE A 155 -3.96 0.71 11.43
C ILE A 155 -5.37 0.24 11.02
N GLN A 156 -6.27 1.18 10.83
CA GLN A 156 -7.64 0.92 10.39
C GLN A 156 -7.75 0.81 8.88
N ASP A 157 -8.65 -0.05 8.42
CA ASP A 157 -8.96 -0.24 7.01
C ASP A 157 -10.37 0.25 6.68
N VAL A 158 -10.46 1.51 6.25
CA VAL A 158 -11.73 2.19 5.96
C VAL A 158 -12.67 1.39 5.05
N TYR A 159 -12.14 0.69 4.05
CA TYR A 159 -12.97 -0.10 3.13
C TYR A 159 -13.54 -1.36 3.78
N THR A 160 -12.85 -1.91 4.78
CA THR A 160 -13.39 -3.01 5.60
C THR A 160 -14.50 -2.50 6.53
N CYS A 161 -14.35 -1.28 7.07
CA CYS A 161 -15.42 -0.64 7.85
C CYS A 161 -16.67 -0.37 6.98
N ILE A 162 -16.49 0.22 5.80
CA ILE A 162 -17.58 0.45 4.84
C ILE A 162 -18.26 -0.86 4.43
N LEU A 163 -17.47 -1.91 4.18
CA LEU A 163 -18.01 -3.25 3.87
C LEU A 163 -18.92 -3.76 4.99
N LYS A 164 -18.48 -3.61 6.25
CA LYS A 164 -19.27 -4.03 7.42
C LYS A 164 -20.59 -3.26 7.50
N ASP A 165 -20.53 -1.95 7.37
CA ASP A 165 -21.72 -1.09 7.44
C ASP A 165 -22.70 -1.39 6.29
N LEU A 166 -22.19 -1.61 5.07
CA LEU A 166 -23.00 -2.00 3.93
C LEU A 166 -23.68 -3.35 4.16
N LYS A 167 -22.97 -4.34 4.69
CA LYS A 167 -23.57 -5.64 5.04
C LYS A 167 -24.72 -5.44 6.04
N THR A 168 -24.48 -4.71 7.13
CA THR A 168 -25.53 -4.41 8.13
C THR A 168 -26.74 -3.75 7.48
N TYR A 169 -26.54 -2.75 6.61
CA TYR A 169 -27.63 -2.11 5.88
C TYR A 169 -28.41 -3.09 4.99
N LEU A 170 -27.73 -3.94 4.22
CA LEU A 170 -28.35 -4.93 3.34
C LEU A 170 -29.16 -5.97 4.13
N TYR A 171 -28.66 -6.40 5.29
CA TYR A 171 -29.36 -7.29 6.20
C TYR A 171 -30.68 -6.71 6.71
N HIS A 172 -30.75 -5.39 6.90
CA HIS A 172 -31.98 -4.72 7.31
C HIS A 172 -32.97 -4.50 6.16
N GLN A 173 -32.49 -4.31 4.93
CA GLN A 173 -33.33 -4.01 3.77
C GLN A 173 -33.89 -5.25 3.07
N ILE A 174 -33.12 -6.35 3.04
CA ILE A 174 -33.49 -7.56 2.32
C ILE A 174 -34.05 -8.58 3.32
N ASN A 175 -35.36 -8.82 3.24
CA ASN A 175 -36.02 -9.79 4.13
C ASN A 175 -35.78 -11.26 3.71
N ASP A 176 -35.14 -11.49 2.57
CA ASP A 176 -34.87 -12.80 1.99
C ASP A 176 -33.41 -13.21 2.24
N LYS A 177 -33.22 -14.12 3.19
CA LYS A 177 -31.91 -14.62 3.61
C LYS A 177 -31.11 -15.23 2.47
N SER A 178 -31.78 -15.94 1.54
CA SER A 178 -31.10 -16.60 0.42
C SER A 178 -30.45 -15.61 -0.54
N LYS A 179 -31.06 -14.43 -0.73
CA LYS A 179 -30.51 -13.36 -1.58
C LYS A 179 -29.36 -12.65 -0.90
N ILE A 180 -29.44 -12.44 0.42
CA ILE A 180 -28.34 -11.83 1.17
C ILE A 180 -27.12 -12.73 1.14
N ASP A 181 -27.27 -14.04 1.35
CA ASP A 181 -26.14 -14.98 1.35
C ASP A 181 -25.41 -14.96 -0.01
N ILE A 182 -26.15 -14.89 -1.12
CA ILE A 182 -25.58 -14.77 -2.48
C ILE A 182 -24.82 -13.45 -2.64
N ILE A 183 -25.39 -12.33 -2.20
CA ILE A 183 -24.75 -11.01 -2.32
C ILE A 183 -23.51 -10.95 -1.44
N GLU A 184 -23.61 -11.40 -0.19
CA GLU A 184 -22.51 -11.40 0.76
C GLU A 184 -21.32 -12.23 0.26
N SER A 185 -21.58 -13.39 -0.38
CA SER A 185 -20.53 -14.22 -0.97
C SER A 185 -19.71 -13.50 -2.06
N LYS A 186 -20.27 -12.44 -2.67
CA LYS A 186 -19.63 -11.64 -3.72
C LYS A 186 -19.09 -10.30 -3.21
N LEU A 187 -19.51 -9.84 -2.03
CA LEU A 187 -19.07 -8.59 -1.43
C LEU A 187 -17.73 -8.80 -0.73
N ASP A 188 -16.66 -8.41 -1.42
CA ASP A 188 -15.32 -8.38 -0.85
C ASP A 188 -14.79 -6.94 -0.71
N ARG A 189 -13.70 -6.82 0.06
CA ARG A 189 -13.02 -5.55 0.28
C ARG A 189 -12.54 -4.90 -1.03
N LYS A 190 -12.19 -5.71 -2.04
CA LYS A 190 -11.68 -5.23 -3.33
C LYS A 190 -12.80 -4.54 -4.11
N LEU A 191 -13.98 -5.13 -4.16
CA LEU A 191 -15.18 -4.58 -4.76
C LEU A 191 -15.60 -3.30 -4.06
N ILE A 192 -15.63 -3.28 -2.71
CA ILE A 192 -15.92 -2.05 -1.95
C ILE A 192 -14.93 -0.94 -2.28
N LYS A 193 -13.63 -1.26 -2.32
CA LYS A 193 -12.61 -0.30 -2.73
C LYS A 193 -12.88 0.24 -4.14
N ILE A 194 -13.18 -0.63 -5.12
CA ILE A 194 -13.49 -0.22 -6.50
C ILE A 194 -14.75 0.63 -6.57
N LEU A 195 -15.77 0.34 -5.75
CA LEU A 195 -17.03 1.08 -5.77
C LEU A 195 -16.88 2.46 -5.13
N PHE A 196 -16.23 2.55 -3.96
CA PHE A 196 -16.19 3.77 -3.14
C PHE A 196 -14.95 4.65 -3.37
N MET A 197 -13.87 4.13 -3.98
CA MET A 197 -12.70 4.94 -4.32
C MET A 197 -12.94 5.94 -5.47
N PRO A 198 -13.72 5.65 -6.53
CA PRO A 198 -14.00 6.64 -7.56
C PRO A 198 -14.92 7.78 -7.07
N PHE A 199 -15.82 7.51 -6.11
CA PHE A 199 -16.64 8.54 -5.47
C PHE A 199 -15.77 9.62 -4.81
N ASP A 200 -14.58 9.26 -4.34
CA ASP A 200 -13.59 10.17 -3.77
C ASP A 200 -12.89 11.06 -4.80
N LEU A 201 -12.83 10.62 -6.05
CA LEU A 201 -12.04 11.22 -7.14
C LEU A 201 -12.91 11.93 -8.19
N TRP A 202 -14.23 11.96 -7.99
CA TRP A 202 -15.23 12.63 -8.82
C TRP A 202 -14.97 12.49 -10.33
N LYS A 203 -14.68 11.26 -10.79
CA LYS A 203 -14.77 10.90 -12.21
C LYS A 203 -16.03 10.07 -12.41
N ASP A 204 -16.97 10.63 -13.15
CA ASP A 204 -18.20 9.92 -13.54
C ASP A 204 -17.85 8.58 -14.20
N ILE A 205 -18.50 7.52 -13.72
CA ILE A 205 -18.39 6.14 -14.23
C ILE A 205 -19.18 6.03 -15.54
N GLU A 206 -18.81 6.82 -16.55
CA GLU A 206 -19.39 6.73 -17.91
C GLU A 206 -18.45 6.03 -18.92
N GLN A 207 -17.31 5.48 -18.50
CA GLN A 207 -16.33 4.87 -19.42
C GLN A 207 -16.33 3.33 -19.51
N HIS A 208 -17.32 2.64 -18.94
CA HIS A 208 -17.48 1.19 -19.14
C HIS A 208 -18.75 0.81 -19.91
N GLY A 209 -19.14 1.66 -20.85
CA GLY A 209 -20.22 1.43 -21.80
C GLY A 209 -19.85 1.77 -23.23
N LYS A 210 -18.68 1.31 -23.73
CA LYS A 210 -18.39 1.11 -25.16
C LYS A 210 -17.43 -0.05 -25.35
#